data_AF-A0AA90P800-F1
#
_entry.id   AF-A0AA90P800-F1
#
_cell.length_a   1.000
_cell.length_b   1.000
_cell.length_c   1.000
_cell.angle_alpha   90.00
_cell.angle_beta   90.00
_cell.angle_gamma   90.00
#
_symmetry.space_group_name_H-M   'P 1'
#
loop_
_entity.id
_entity.type
_entity.pdbx_description
1 polymer ?
#
loop_
_entity_poly.entity_id
_entity_poly.type
_entity_poly.pdbx_seq_one_letter_code
_entity_poly.pdbx_strand_id
1 'polypeptide(L)'
;MKKILQLLLLIPVAAISIFIITLIARQFGVYNFIGEDYDTSPPTGELHVNGSGIIMEQGNVNWEVKDGEFVKKRVDDIKTFAQKEKKIDLPSGEDIGFSYIANGTVLESDITAQLWNNNKKESITIENSTIHLPNRKGTFILEINLVAEQGTVQYISTVNLN
;
A
#
# COMPACT_ATOMS: atom_id res chain seq x y z
N MET A 1 -40.92 41.41 34.37
CA MET A 1 -39.70 42.24 34.28
C MET A 1 -38.41 41.52 34.71
N LYS A 2 -38.31 40.92 35.90
CA LYS A 2 -37.04 40.29 36.38
C LYS A 2 -36.45 39.20 35.45
N LYS A 3 -37.28 38.33 34.86
CA LYS A 3 -36.83 37.25 33.96
C LYS A 3 -36.25 37.77 32.62
N ILE A 4 -36.78 38.86 32.08
CA ILE A 4 -36.31 39.47 30.82
C ILE A 4 -34.97 40.17 31.03
N LEU A 5 -34.79 40.83 32.18
CA LEU A 5 -33.53 41.48 32.54
C LEU A 5 -32.40 40.47 32.81
N GLN A 6 -32.71 39.32 33.42
CA GLN A 6 -31.76 38.22 33.58
C GLN A 6 -31.32 37.62 32.24
N LEU A 7 -32.27 37.42 31.32
CA LEU A 7 -31.98 36.91 29.98
C LEU A 7 -31.09 37.86 29.16
N LEU A 8 -31.31 39.18 29.28
CA LEU A 8 -30.47 40.20 28.63
C LEU A 8 -29.03 40.23 29.14
N LEU A 9 -28.80 39.89 30.40
CA LEU A 9 -27.45 39.82 31.01
C LEU A 9 -26.71 38.52 30.66
N LEU A 10 -27.43 37.43 30.31
CA LEU A 10 -26.85 36.14 29.92
C LEU A 10 -26.30 36.14 28.49
N ILE A 11 -26.92 36.89 27.58
CA ILE A 11 -26.51 37.00 26.16
C ILE A 11 -25.06 37.50 26.00
N PRO A 12 -24.62 38.61 26.63
CA PRO A 12 -23.24 39.06 26.48
C PRO A 12 -22.22 38.10 27.11
N VAL A 13 -22.58 37.42 28.21
CA VAL A 13 -21.71 36.43 28.86
C VAL A 13 -21.50 35.22 27.96
N ALA A 14 -22.55 34.74 27.30
CA ALA A 14 -22.46 33.65 26.33
C ALA A 14 -21.62 34.05 25.10
N ALA A 15 -21.81 35.25 24.56
CA ALA A 15 -21.03 35.75 23.42
C ALA A 15 -19.54 35.90 23.75
N ILE A 16 -19.21 36.43 24.93
CA ILE A 16 -17.83 36.54 25.41
C ILE A 16 -17.21 35.15 25.59
N SER A 17 -17.97 34.18 26.12
CA SER A 17 -17.48 32.81 26.31
C SER A 17 -17.15 32.14 24.97
N ILE A 18 -18.00 32.29 23.96
CA ILE A 18 -17.76 31.78 22.59
C ILE A 18 -16.54 32.47 21.95
N PHE A 19 -16.40 33.78 22.16
CA PHE A 19 -15.25 34.53 21.66
C PHE A 19 -13.92 34.08 22.32
N ILE A 20 -13.92 33.81 23.62
CA ILE A 20 -12.74 33.28 24.32
C ILE A 20 -12.41 31.86 23.85
N ILE A 21 -13.41 30.99 23.68
CA ILE A 21 -13.20 29.62 23.17
C ILE A 21 -12.61 29.64 21.77
N THR A 22 -13.06 30.52 20.88
CA THR A 22 -12.52 30.66 19.52
C THR A 22 -11.09 31.21 19.51
N LEU A 23 -10.77 32.17 20.38
CA LEU A 23 -9.39 32.66 20.54
C LEU A 23 -8.44 31.58 21.08
N ILE A 24 -8.89 30.80 22.06
CA ILE A 24 -8.14 29.65 22.59
C ILE A 24 -7.94 28.60 21.48
N ALA A 25 -8.99 28.19 20.77
CA ALA A 25 -8.91 27.23 19.68
C ALA A 25 -7.92 27.67 18.57
N ARG A 26 -7.86 28.98 18.28
CA ARG A 26 -6.90 29.56 17.33
C ARG A 26 -5.46 29.54 17.85
N GLN A 27 -5.24 29.86 19.14
CA GLN A 27 -3.91 29.86 19.76
C GLN A 27 -3.32 28.45 19.90
N PHE A 28 -4.18 27.44 20.13
CA PHE A 28 -3.77 26.04 20.30
C PHE A 28 -3.83 25.22 18.99
N GLY A 29 -4.11 25.85 17.84
CA GLY A 29 -4.08 25.17 16.55
C GLY A 29 -5.14 24.07 16.38
N VAL A 30 -6.26 24.14 17.11
CA VAL A 30 -7.29 23.09 17.14
C VAL A 30 -8.09 23.01 15.82
N TYR A 31 -7.85 23.92 14.88
CA TYR A 31 -8.40 23.84 13.52
C TYR A 31 -7.69 22.82 12.62
N ASN A 32 -6.57 22.23 13.05
CA ASN A 32 -5.86 21.19 12.29
C ASN A 32 -6.45 19.78 12.47
N PHE A 33 -7.68 19.63 12.97
CA PHE A 33 -8.26 18.32 13.30
C PHE A 33 -8.83 17.53 12.11
N ILE A 34 -8.61 17.96 10.86
CA ILE A 34 -8.95 17.16 9.67
C ILE A 34 -7.82 17.29 8.64
N GLY A 35 -6.64 16.81 9.00
CA GLY A 35 -5.69 16.29 8.02
C GLY A 35 -5.88 14.79 8.04
N GLU A 36 -6.52 14.22 7.02
CA GLU A 36 -6.48 12.77 6.82
C GLU A 36 -5.03 12.43 6.53
N ASP A 37 -4.30 11.90 7.51
CA ASP A 37 -3.00 11.26 7.27
C ASP A 37 -3.28 10.01 6.45
N TYR A 38 -3.41 10.19 5.14
CA TYR A 38 -3.47 9.07 4.21
C TYR A 38 -2.16 8.28 4.37
N ASP A 39 -2.31 6.99 4.64
CA ASP A 39 -1.17 6.08 4.71
C ASP A 39 -0.60 5.94 3.30
N THR A 40 0.54 6.61 3.12
CA THR A 40 1.27 6.74 1.86
C THR A 40 2.41 5.71 1.77
N SER A 41 2.33 4.64 2.57
CA SER A 41 3.28 3.54 2.52
C SER A 41 3.28 2.83 1.15
N PRO A 42 4.40 2.19 0.78
CA PRO A 42 4.47 1.41 -0.44
C PRO A 42 3.38 0.31 -0.47
N PRO A 43 2.67 0.12 -1.59
CA PRO A 43 1.57 -0.84 -1.66
C PRO A 43 1.99 -2.26 -1.28
N THR A 44 1.10 -2.97 -0.58
CA THR A 44 1.31 -4.40 -0.25
C THR A 44 0.80 -5.27 -1.39
N GLY A 45 1.64 -6.16 -1.92
CA GLY A 45 1.26 -7.08 -3.00
C GLY A 45 0.66 -8.38 -2.47
N GLU A 46 -0.37 -8.89 -3.14
CA GLU A 46 -1.09 -10.09 -2.74
C GLU A 46 -1.38 -10.99 -3.95
N LEU A 47 -1.06 -12.28 -3.83
CA LEU A 47 -1.45 -13.33 -4.76
C LEU A 47 -2.79 -13.94 -4.34
N HIS A 48 -3.67 -14.19 -5.31
CA HIS A 48 -4.95 -14.87 -5.10
C HIS A 48 -4.90 -16.25 -5.73
N VAL A 49 -4.86 -17.29 -4.89
CA VAL A 49 -4.70 -18.68 -5.32
C VAL A 49 -5.83 -19.50 -4.70
N ASN A 50 -6.68 -20.11 -5.53
CA ASN A 50 -7.80 -20.94 -5.08
C ASN A 50 -8.69 -20.25 -4.02
N GLY A 51 -8.92 -18.93 -4.17
CA GLY A 51 -9.71 -18.12 -3.24
C GLY A 51 -9.00 -17.71 -1.95
N SER A 52 -7.71 -18.04 -1.79
CA SER A 52 -6.89 -17.60 -0.66
C SER A 52 -5.93 -16.50 -1.08
N GLY A 53 -5.84 -15.45 -0.25
CA GLY A 53 -4.87 -14.35 -0.40
C GLY A 53 -3.53 -14.69 0.26
N ILE A 54 -2.43 -14.42 -0.42
CA ILE A 54 -1.07 -14.64 0.06
C ILE A 54 -0.27 -13.35 -0.13
N ILE A 55 0.11 -12.72 0.98
CA ILE A 55 0.94 -11.51 0.97
C ILE A 55 2.34 -11.86 0.46
N MET A 56 2.82 -11.05 -0.50
CA MET A 56 4.16 -11.15 -1.04
C MET A 56 5.12 -10.23 -0.28
N GLU A 57 6.35 -10.69 -0.10
CA GLU A 57 7.41 -9.89 0.49
C GLU A 57 7.91 -8.83 -0.49
N GLN A 58 8.09 -7.60 0.02
CA GLN A 58 8.66 -6.51 -0.75
C GLN A 58 10.19 -6.68 -0.87
N GLY A 59 10.70 -6.75 -2.09
CA GLY A 59 12.11 -6.72 -2.43
C GLY A 59 12.66 -5.29 -2.48
N ASN A 60 13.10 -4.84 -3.65
CA ASN A 60 13.50 -3.45 -3.86
C ASN A 60 12.30 -2.50 -3.82
N VAL A 61 12.44 -1.39 -3.11
CA VAL A 61 11.42 -0.34 -2.98
C VAL A 61 12.08 1.02 -3.17
N ASN A 62 11.44 1.86 -3.96
CA ASN A 62 11.73 3.29 -4.04
C ASN A 62 10.41 4.02 -4.23
N TRP A 63 9.84 4.52 -3.14
CA TRP A 63 8.47 5.01 -3.10
C TRP A 63 8.39 6.33 -2.35
N GLU A 64 7.77 7.34 -2.96
CA GLU A 64 7.50 8.63 -2.34
C GLU A 64 6.28 8.53 -1.41
N VAL A 65 6.46 8.97 -0.17
CA VAL A 65 5.44 8.92 0.89
C VAL A 65 4.76 10.27 0.99
N LYS A 66 5.50 11.32 1.38
CA LYS A 66 4.95 12.68 1.52
C LYS A 66 6.05 13.73 1.40
N ASP A 67 5.73 14.87 0.80
CA ASP A 67 6.59 16.06 0.74
C ASP A 67 8.04 15.76 0.25
N GLY A 68 8.18 14.84 -0.71
CA GLY A 68 9.49 14.42 -1.24
C GLY A 68 10.27 13.44 -0.35
N GLU A 69 9.68 12.90 0.72
CA GLU A 69 10.24 11.82 1.52
C GLU A 69 10.04 10.47 0.83
N PHE A 70 11.07 9.61 0.89
CA PHE A 70 11.06 8.31 0.21
C PHE A 70 11.31 7.16 1.18
N VAL A 71 10.51 6.10 1.03
CA VAL A 71 10.86 4.76 1.52
C VAL A 71 11.75 4.10 0.47
N LYS A 72 12.98 3.78 0.88
CA LYS A 72 13.97 3.10 0.05
C LYS A 72 14.41 1.80 0.70
N LYS A 73 14.24 0.69 -0.02
CA LYS A 73 14.74 -0.63 0.35
C LYS A 73 15.52 -1.19 -0.83
N ARG A 74 16.73 -1.69 -0.58
CA ARG A 74 17.54 -2.34 -1.59
C ARG A 74 17.87 -3.76 -1.15
N VAL A 75 17.64 -4.71 -2.05
CA VAL A 75 18.00 -6.11 -1.90
C VAL A 75 19.07 -6.43 -2.94
N ASP A 76 20.32 -6.55 -2.48
CA ASP A 76 21.47 -6.75 -3.37
C ASP A 76 21.50 -8.14 -4.02
N ASP A 77 21.07 -9.18 -3.28
CA ASP A 77 20.95 -10.54 -3.79
C ASP A 77 19.51 -11.05 -3.67
N ILE A 78 18.75 -10.89 -4.76
CA ILE A 78 17.36 -11.35 -4.87
C ILE A 78 17.22 -12.87 -4.68
N LYS A 79 18.21 -13.67 -5.07
CA LYS A 79 18.12 -15.13 -4.93
C LYS A 79 18.24 -15.53 -3.49
N THR A 80 19.22 -14.97 -2.79
CA THR A 80 19.42 -15.21 -1.36
C THR A 80 18.25 -14.67 -0.54
N PHE A 81 17.67 -13.53 -0.95
CA PHE A 81 16.44 -13.00 -0.36
C PHE A 81 15.28 -13.99 -0.53
N ALA A 82 14.97 -14.38 -1.77
CA ALA A 82 13.87 -15.31 -2.06
C ALA A 82 14.03 -16.67 -1.36
N GLN A 83 15.25 -17.18 -1.18
CA GLN A 83 15.51 -18.45 -0.51
C GLN A 83 15.21 -18.45 0.99
N LYS A 84 15.22 -17.28 1.64
CA LYS A 84 14.84 -17.14 3.06
C LYS A 84 13.33 -17.18 3.25
N GLU A 85 12.59 -16.83 2.22
CA GLU A 85 11.14 -16.76 2.26
C GLU A 85 10.48 -18.13 2.24
N LYS A 86 9.29 -18.19 2.84
CA LYS A 86 8.46 -19.40 2.78
C LYS A 86 8.07 -19.66 1.34
N LYS A 87 8.32 -20.88 0.88
CA LYS A 87 7.91 -21.34 -0.46
C LYS A 87 6.38 -21.38 -0.57
N ILE A 88 5.86 -20.88 -1.69
CA ILE A 88 4.43 -20.88 -2.04
C ILE A 88 4.19 -21.95 -3.11
N ASP A 89 3.21 -22.81 -2.93
CA ASP A 89 2.77 -23.75 -3.96
C ASP A 89 1.72 -23.06 -4.86
N LEU A 90 1.94 -23.10 -6.17
CA LEU A 90 1.06 -22.52 -7.18
C LEU A 90 0.72 -23.57 -8.25
N PRO A 91 -0.51 -23.55 -8.79
CA PRO A 91 -0.91 -24.48 -9.84
C PRO A 91 -0.15 -24.22 -11.14
N SER A 92 0.49 -25.25 -11.72
CA SER A 92 1.16 -25.12 -13.02
C SER A 92 0.14 -24.97 -14.14
N GLY A 93 0.35 -23.97 -15.02
CA GLY A 93 -0.48 -23.77 -16.21
C GLY A 93 -1.87 -23.20 -15.96
N GLU A 94 -2.16 -22.80 -14.71
CA GLU A 94 -3.42 -22.17 -14.34
C GLU A 94 -3.23 -20.67 -14.07
N ASP A 95 -4.34 -19.96 -14.18
CA ASP A 95 -4.41 -18.52 -13.91
C ASP A 95 -4.55 -18.26 -12.42
N ILE A 96 -3.78 -17.30 -11.90
CA ILE A 96 -3.90 -16.81 -10.53
C ILE A 96 -4.12 -15.30 -10.51
N GLY A 97 -4.69 -14.78 -9.44
CA GLY A 97 -4.88 -13.33 -9.30
C GLY A 97 -3.67 -12.65 -8.66
N PHE A 98 -3.49 -11.37 -8.97
CA PHE A 98 -2.62 -10.44 -8.25
C PHE A 98 -3.35 -9.12 -8.01
N SER A 99 -3.27 -8.63 -6.77
CA SER A 99 -3.70 -7.28 -6.43
C SER A 99 -2.66 -6.61 -5.56
N TYR A 100 -2.78 -5.31 -5.40
CA TYR A 100 -2.05 -4.57 -4.39
C TYR A 100 -3.03 -3.78 -3.51
N ILE A 101 -2.66 -3.57 -2.26
CA ILE A 101 -3.39 -2.78 -1.29
C ILE A 101 -2.62 -1.48 -1.12
N ALA A 102 -3.19 -0.39 -1.63
CA ALA A 102 -2.75 0.98 -1.41
C ALA A 102 -3.80 1.67 -0.54
N ASN A 103 -3.41 2.12 0.66
CA ASN A 103 -4.32 2.50 1.74
C ASN A 103 -5.21 3.71 1.39
N GLY A 104 -6.33 3.45 0.70
CA GLY A 104 -7.32 4.45 0.29
C GLY A 104 -7.02 5.17 -1.02
N THR A 105 -5.98 4.78 -1.76
CA THR A 105 -5.59 5.44 -3.02
C THR A 105 -5.71 4.47 -4.20
N VAL A 106 -6.43 4.87 -5.24
CA VAL A 106 -6.39 4.19 -6.54
C VAL A 106 -5.14 4.67 -7.27
N LEU A 107 -4.26 3.74 -7.64
CA LEU A 107 -3.01 4.05 -8.32
C LEU A 107 -3.11 3.71 -9.80
N GLU A 108 -2.92 4.70 -10.67
CA GLU A 108 -2.54 4.41 -12.05
C GLU A 108 -1.15 3.78 -12.03
N SER A 109 -1.07 2.51 -12.41
CA SER A 109 0.14 1.70 -12.25
C SER A 109 0.30 0.68 -13.36
N ASP A 110 1.56 0.46 -13.73
CA ASP A 110 1.98 -0.62 -14.61
C ASP A 110 2.51 -1.78 -13.76
N ILE A 111 2.07 -2.99 -14.06
CA ILE A 111 2.51 -4.19 -13.38
C ILE A 111 3.15 -5.14 -14.38
N THR A 112 4.33 -5.66 -14.03
CA THR A 112 5.03 -6.68 -14.82
C THR A 112 5.35 -7.88 -13.94
N ALA A 113 5.37 -9.08 -14.53
CA ALA A 113 5.67 -10.31 -13.82
C ALA A 113 6.75 -11.11 -14.55
N GLN A 114 7.65 -11.71 -13.78
CA GLN A 114 8.78 -12.50 -14.27
C GLN A 114 9.01 -13.75 -13.41
N LEU A 115 9.38 -14.85 -14.05
CA LEU A 115 9.88 -16.04 -13.38
C LEU A 115 11.38 -16.17 -13.56
N TRP A 116 12.07 -16.56 -12.49
CA TRP A 116 13.49 -16.83 -12.52
C TRP A 116 13.76 -18.31 -12.36
N ASN A 117 14.62 -18.85 -13.24
CA ASN A 117 15.19 -20.18 -13.12
C ASN A 117 16.67 -20.14 -13.47
N ASN A 118 17.54 -20.59 -12.56
CA ASN A 118 18.99 -20.73 -12.81
C ASN A 118 19.62 -19.50 -13.52
N ASN A 119 19.37 -18.31 -12.98
CA ASN A 119 19.85 -17.00 -13.46
C ASN A 119 19.18 -16.46 -14.74
N LYS A 120 18.27 -17.21 -15.35
CA LYS A 120 17.46 -16.70 -16.46
C LYS A 120 16.17 -16.14 -15.91
N LYS A 121 15.83 -14.94 -16.36
CA LYS A 121 14.50 -14.35 -16.19
C LYS A 121 13.70 -14.58 -17.46
N GLU A 122 12.44 -14.90 -17.29
CA GLU A 122 11.45 -14.89 -18.36
C GLU A 122 10.27 -14.03 -17.93
N SER A 123 9.76 -13.21 -18.85
CA SER A 123 8.52 -12.48 -18.61
C SER A 123 7.36 -13.47 -18.67
N ILE A 124 6.41 -13.34 -17.74
CA ILE A 124 5.11 -14.01 -17.81
C ILE A 124 4.03 -12.95 -17.97
N THR A 125 2.94 -13.32 -18.62
CA THR A 125 1.84 -12.39 -18.90
C THR A 125 1.07 -12.09 -17.63
N ILE A 126 0.81 -10.80 -17.39
CA ILE A 126 -0.17 -10.32 -16.42
C ILE A 126 -1.13 -9.37 -17.12
N GLU A 127 -2.42 -9.70 -17.11
CA GLU A 127 -3.48 -8.94 -17.77
C GLU A 127 -4.69 -8.86 -16.85
N ASN A 128 -5.28 -7.67 -16.66
CA ASN A 128 -6.46 -7.46 -15.81
C ASN A 128 -6.32 -8.12 -14.41
N SER A 129 -5.17 -7.96 -13.76
CA SER A 129 -4.85 -8.58 -12.46
C SER A 129 -4.77 -10.11 -12.48
N THR A 130 -4.73 -10.75 -13.65
CA THR A 130 -4.55 -12.19 -13.81
C THR A 130 -3.15 -12.50 -14.31
N ILE A 131 -2.44 -13.37 -13.60
CA ILE A 131 -1.13 -13.90 -13.99
C ILE A 131 -1.34 -15.24 -14.66
N HIS A 132 -0.84 -15.37 -15.89
CA HIS A 132 -0.86 -16.62 -16.65
C HIS A 132 0.41 -17.43 -16.35
N LEU A 133 0.29 -18.45 -15.49
CA LEU A 133 1.43 -19.29 -15.13
C LEU A 133 1.77 -20.24 -16.29
N PRO A 134 3.06 -20.49 -16.56
CA PRO A 134 3.45 -21.43 -17.60
C PRO A 134 3.08 -22.85 -17.21
N ASN A 135 2.71 -23.67 -18.20
CA ASN A 135 2.46 -25.09 -17.99
C ASN A 135 3.77 -25.88 -17.89
N ARG A 136 4.46 -25.72 -16.75
CA ARG A 136 5.63 -26.52 -16.39
C ARG A 136 5.84 -26.50 -14.88
N LYS A 137 6.38 -27.61 -14.38
CA LYS A 137 6.64 -27.79 -12.95
C LYS A 137 8.05 -27.35 -12.57
N GLY A 138 8.22 -26.97 -11.30
CA GLY A 138 9.53 -26.66 -10.73
C GLY A 138 9.50 -25.52 -9.72
N THR A 139 10.66 -25.27 -9.11
CA THR A 139 10.85 -24.13 -8.20
C THR A 139 11.41 -22.93 -8.97
N PHE A 140 10.76 -21.78 -8.78
CA PHE A 140 11.10 -20.52 -9.42
C PHE A 140 11.10 -19.39 -8.40
N ILE A 141 11.71 -18.26 -8.74
CA ILE A 141 11.43 -17.00 -8.06
C ILE A 141 10.40 -16.27 -8.92
N LEU A 142 9.25 -15.95 -8.32
CA LEU A 142 8.28 -15.03 -8.90
C LEU A 142 8.64 -13.61 -8.48
N GLU A 143 8.88 -12.77 -9.48
CA GLU A 143 9.12 -11.34 -9.32
C GLU A 143 7.95 -10.59 -9.96
N ILE A 144 7.29 -9.73 -9.20
CA ILE A 144 6.28 -8.80 -9.71
C ILE A 144 6.78 -7.39 -9.43
N ASN A 145 6.78 -6.52 -10.43
CA ASN A 145 7.13 -5.11 -10.25
C ASN A 145 5.89 -4.25 -10.51
N LEU A 146 5.61 -3.36 -9.56
CA LEU A 146 4.64 -2.28 -9.67
C LEU A 146 5.41 -0.98 -9.91
N VAL A 147 4.99 -0.23 -10.92
CA VAL A 147 5.48 1.11 -11.25
C VAL A 147 4.29 2.06 -11.25
N ALA A 148 4.38 3.12 -10.47
CA ALA A 148 3.38 4.18 -10.39
C ALA A 148 4.09 5.55 -10.34
N GLU A 149 3.32 6.64 -10.35
CA GLU A 149 3.86 8.00 -10.24
C GLU A 149 4.74 8.18 -8.98
N GLN A 150 4.30 7.61 -7.86
CA GLN A 150 4.99 7.68 -6.57
C GLN A 150 6.29 6.86 -6.56
N GLY A 151 6.48 5.94 -7.51
CA GLY A 151 7.70 5.17 -7.65
C GLY A 151 7.47 3.69 -7.90
N THR A 152 8.36 2.85 -7.37
CA THR A 152 8.46 1.43 -7.71
C THR A 152 8.46 0.54 -6.49
N VAL A 153 7.71 -0.56 -6.56
CA VAL A 153 7.74 -1.65 -5.57
C VAL A 153 7.96 -2.97 -6.28
N GLN A 154 8.98 -3.72 -5.86
CA GLN A 154 9.24 -5.07 -6.29
C GLN A 154 8.70 -6.05 -5.23
N TYR A 155 7.98 -7.07 -5.66
CA TYR A 155 7.50 -8.17 -4.84
C TYR A 155 8.21 -9.45 -5.25
N ILE A 156 8.74 -10.19 -4.27
CA ILE A 156 9.56 -11.39 -4.50
C ILE A 156 8.98 -12.56 -3.70
N SER A 157 8.84 -13.71 -4.33
CA SER A 157 8.46 -14.94 -3.64
C SER A 157 9.11 -16.16 -4.30
N THR A 158 9.54 -17.12 -3.48
CA THR A 158 9.91 -18.45 -4.00
C THR A 158 8.62 -19.25 -4.22
N VAL A 159 8.40 -19.68 -5.46
CA VAL A 159 7.19 -20.43 -5.85
C VAL A 159 7.56 -21.82 -6.35
N ASN A 160 6.67 -22.76 -6.12
CA ASN A 160 6.75 -24.11 -6.66
C ASN A 160 5.51 -24.36 -7.53
N LEU A 161 5.72 -24.42 -8.84
CA LEU A 161 4.68 -24.73 -9.81
C LEU A 161 4.46 -26.24 -9.80
N ASN A 162 3.24 -26.68 -9.46
CA ASN A 162 2.91 -28.10 -9.22
C ASN A 162 1.91 -28.69 -10.20
#